data_AF-A0A679K232-F1
#
_entry.id   AF-A0A679K232-F1
#
_cell.length_a   1.000
_cell.length_b   1.000
_cell.length_c   1.000
_cell.angle_alpha   90.00
_cell.angle_beta   90.00
_cell.angle_gamma   90.00
#
_symmetry.space_group_name_H-M   'P 1'
#
loop_
_entity.id
_entity.type
_entity.pdbx_description
1 polymer ?
#
loop_
_entity_poly.entity_id
_entity_poly.type
_entity_poly.pdbx_seq_one_letter_code
_entity_poly.pdbx_strand_id
1 'polypeptide(L)'
;MTEIETWTDQSLRSFAAMARVQIDEAARLWLRAAEIAEAAPLSAPVLAASRSNAGVARLILDNANDARRAFRKAEEAWRLVISSIATLDIPMTGATSFHFRLATKVPHALIEARRRRYRQLAEAALGITRFNRLLVDDGDPASEIVALHARDLMAILKDILGPCSPEVRLLAAPAEQATDASVFSSYAPKAADFAHRQRTLSATLSEDCAALEAAVTLTALLGPQTFSAVRRLRETKKARSEIGMPH
;
A
#
# COMPACT_ATOMS: atom_id res chain seq x y z
N MET A 1 -4.04 -14.44 -28.00
CA MET A 1 -4.19 -14.89 -26.60
C MET A 1 -4.03 -13.67 -25.72
N THR A 2 -5.09 -13.22 -25.08
CA THR A 2 -5.06 -12.10 -24.12
C THR A 2 -4.38 -12.59 -22.85
N GLU A 3 -3.28 -11.94 -22.48
CA GLU A 3 -2.56 -12.20 -21.22
C GLU A 3 -3.53 -11.96 -20.06
N ILE A 4 -3.68 -12.93 -19.14
CA ILE A 4 -4.52 -12.77 -17.96
C ILE A 4 -3.80 -11.80 -17.03
N GLU A 5 -4.27 -10.55 -16.98
CA GLU A 5 -3.67 -9.51 -16.14
C GLU A 5 -3.75 -9.92 -14.66
N THR A 6 -2.60 -9.90 -13.96
CA THR A 6 -2.54 -10.34 -12.56
C THR A 6 -2.92 -9.20 -11.59
N TRP A 7 -3.20 -9.55 -10.33
CA TRP A 7 -3.40 -8.57 -9.26
C TRP A 7 -2.23 -7.57 -9.15
N THR A 8 -1.00 -8.08 -9.30
CA THR A 8 0.23 -7.28 -9.24
C THR A 8 0.27 -6.26 -10.38
N ASP A 9 -0.06 -6.68 -11.60
CA ASP A 9 -0.05 -5.81 -12.78
C ASP A 9 -1.05 -4.67 -12.65
N GLN A 10 -2.28 -4.97 -12.20
CA GLN A 10 -3.30 -3.94 -11.96
C GLN A 10 -2.86 -2.97 -10.87
N SER A 11 -2.30 -3.47 -9.78
CA SER A 11 -1.82 -2.64 -8.67
C SER A 11 -0.69 -1.70 -9.09
N LEU A 12 0.28 -2.19 -9.86
CA LEU A 12 1.38 -1.39 -10.40
C LEU A 12 0.89 -0.33 -11.40
N ARG A 13 0.00 -0.71 -12.32
CA ARG A 13 -0.61 0.24 -13.26
C ARG A 13 -1.41 1.32 -12.53
N SER A 14 -2.04 0.99 -11.42
CA SER A 14 -2.75 1.98 -10.59
C SER A 14 -1.79 3.02 -10.02
N PHE A 15 -0.63 2.60 -9.49
CA PHE A 15 0.41 3.52 -9.02
C PHE A 15 1.00 4.36 -10.17
N ALA A 16 1.18 3.78 -11.35
CA ALA A 16 1.63 4.51 -12.53
C ALA A 16 0.59 5.54 -13.02
N ALA A 17 -0.70 5.19 -12.97
CA ALA A 17 -1.80 6.10 -13.29
C ALA A 17 -1.88 7.25 -12.28
N MET A 18 -1.73 6.96 -10.97
CA MET A 18 -1.60 8.00 -9.95
C MET A 18 -0.45 8.96 -10.28
N ALA A 19 0.74 8.44 -10.61
CA ALA A 19 1.89 9.26 -10.96
C ALA A 19 1.69 10.17 -12.17
N ARG A 20 0.75 9.82 -13.06
CA ARG A 20 0.36 10.61 -14.24
C ARG A 20 -0.89 11.47 -13.99
N VAL A 21 -1.33 11.62 -12.74
CA VAL A 21 -2.54 12.38 -12.34
C VAL A 21 -3.84 11.79 -12.93
N GLN A 22 -3.82 10.53 -13.34
CA GLN A 22 -4.98 9.80 -13.90
C GLN A 22 -5.78 9.13 -12.77
N ILE A 23 -6.33 9.93 -11.85
CA ILE A 23 -6.92 9.43 -10.59
C ILE A 23 -8.12 8.49 -10.80
N ASP A 24 -8.95 8.73 -11.82
CA ASP A 24 -10.08 7.87 -12.18
C ASP A 24 -9.62 6.49 -12.67
N GLU A 25 -8.55 6.48 -13.47
CA GLU A 25 -8.00 5.24 -14.00
C GLU A 25 -7.32 4.43 -12.91
N ALA A 26 -6.55 5.08 -12.03
CA ALA A 26 -5.96 4.44 -10.87
C ALA A 26 -7.01 3.76 -9.98
N ALA A 27 -8.13 4.45 -9.70
CA ALA A 27 -9.21 3.89 -8.91
C ALA A 27 -9.85 2.65 -9.58
N ARG A 28 -10.11 2.71 -10.88
CA ARG A 28 -10.65 1.56 -11.64
C ARG A 28 -9.72 0.36 -11.61
N LEU A 29 -8.43 0.57 -11.83
CA LEU A 29 -7.42 -0.49 -11.82
C LEU A 29 -7.31 -1.16 -10.44
N TRP A 30 -7.34 -0.40 -9.34
CA TRP A 30 -7.37 -0.98 -7.99
C TRP A 30 -8.65 -1.75 -7.68
N LEU A 31 -9.81 -1.29 -8.16
CA LEU A 31 -11.06 -2.04 -8.01
C LEU A 31 -11.00 -3.37 -8.78
N ARG A 32 -10.47 -3.36 -10.00
CA ARG A 32 -10.26 -4.58 -10.80
C ARG A 32 -9.26 -5.53 -10.16
N ALA A 33 -8.20 -5.00 -9.55
CA ALA A 33 -7.26 -5.79 -8.75
C ALA A 33 -7.98 -6.50 -7.59
N ALA A 34 -8.88 -5.79 -6.90
CA ALA A 34 -9.66 -6.38 -5.81
C ALA A 34 -10.64 -7.45 -6.30
N GLU A 35 -11.29 -7.28 -7.45
CA GLU A 35 -12.13 -8.30 -8.06
C GLU A 35 -11.33 -9.57 -8.39
N ILE A 36 -10.13 -9.43 -8.98
CA ILE A 36 -9.23 -10.56 -9.25
C ILE A 36 -8.87 -11.28 -7.95
N ALA A 37 -8.57 -10.54 -6.87
CA ALA A 37 -8.18 -11.11 -5.60
C ALA A 37 -9.31 -11.83 -4.86
N GLU A 38 -10.57 -11.39 -5.01
CA GLU A 38 -11.72 -12.07 -4.42
C GLU A 38 -12.18 -13.27 -5.25
N ALA A 39 -11.92 -13.27 -6.56
CA ALA A 39 -12.30 -14.36 -7.47
C ALA A 39 -11.32 -15.54 -7.50
N ALA A 40 -10.07 -15.32 -7.07
CA ALA A 40 -9.02 -16.33 -7.04
C ALA A 40 -8.58 -16.65 -5.60
N PRO A 41 -8.07 -17.86 -5.33
CA PRO A 41 -7.53 -18.22 -4.01
C PRO A 41 -6.15 -17.59 -3.78
N LEU A 42 -6.09 -16.25 -3.76
CA LEU A 42 -4.85 -15.52 -3.44
C LEU A 42 -4.55 -15.60 -1.94
N SER A 43 -3.28 -15.39 -1.59
CA SER A 43 -2.83 -15.42 -0.20
C SER A 43 -3.51 -14.32 0.64
N ALA A 44 -3.66 -14.57 1.94
CA ALA A 44 -4.31 -13.64 2.87
C ALA A 44 -3.71 -12.22 2.86
N PRO A 45 -2.38 -12.01 2.78
CA PRO A 45 -1.80 -10.67 2.64
C PRO A 45 -2.25 -9.94 1.37
N VAL A 46 -2.30 -10.63 0.23
CA VAL A 46 -2.72 -10.04 -1.04
C VAL A 46 -4.18 -9.62 -0.97
N LEU A 47 -5.05 -10.43 -0.36
CA LEU A 47 -6.45 -10.09 -0.15
C LEU A 47 -6.61 -8.87 0.77
N ALA A 48 -5.82 -8.77 1.84
CA ALA A 48 -5.83 -7.62 2.75
C ALA A 48 -5.40 -6.32 2.04
N ALA A 49 -4.29 -6.36 1.30
CA ALA A 49 -3.82 -5.23 0.49
C ALA A 49 -4.85 -4.81 -0.56
N SER A 50 -5.46 -5.78 -1.25
CA SER A 50 -6.50 -5.54 -2.26
C SER A 50 -7.70 -4.79 -1.70
N ARG A 51 -8.19 -5.20 -0.52
CA ARG A 51 -9.31 -4.54 0.17
C ARG A 51 -8.93 -3.13 0.62
N SER A 52 -7.69 -2.92 1.08
CA SER A 52 -7.17 -1.60 1.43
C SER A 52 -7.15 -0.68 0.20
N ASN A 53 -6.63 -1.17 -0.93
CA ASN A 53 -6.54 -0.43 -2.19
C ASN A 53 -7.94 -0.15 -2.78
N ALA A 54 -8.88 -1.08 -2.67
CA ALA A 54 -10.27 -0.83 -3.03
C ALA A 54 -10.89 0.29 -2.19
N GLY A 55 -10.55 0.38 -0.89
CA GLY A 55 -10.94 1.49 -0.03
C GLY A 55 -10.42 2.83 -0.54
N VAL A 56 -9.14 2.89 -0.92
CA VAL A 56 -8.51 4.07 -1.53
C VAL A 56 -9.21 4.45 -2.84
N ALA A 57 -9.48 3.48 -3.72
CA ALA A 57 -10.18 3.72 -4.98
C ALA A 57 -11.58 4.28 -4.77
N ARG A 58 -12.34 3.72 -3.82
CA ARG A 58 -13.69 4.20 -3.48
C ARG A 58 -13.66 5.60 -2.88
N LEU A 59 -12.64 5.93 -2.09
CA LEU A 59 -12.43 7.27 -1.58
C LEU A 59 -12.12 8.26 -2.72
N ILE A 60 -11.25 7.89 -3.66
CA ILE A 60 -10.97 8.71 -4.85
C ILE A 60 -12.24 8.95 -5.67
N LEU A 61 -13.17 7.99 -5.74
CA LEU A 61 -14.44 8.08 -6.46
C LEU A 61 -15.58 8.73 -5.63
N ASP A 62 -15.26 9.44 -4.54
CA ASP A 62 -16.22 10.10 -3.63
C ASP A 62 -17.29 9.16 -3.04
N ASN A 63 -16.99 7.86 -2.91
CA ASN A 63 -17.88 6.87 -2.29
C ASN A 63 -17.38 6.48 -0.88
N ALA A 64 -17.55 7.41 0.06
CA ALA A 64 -17.05 7.27 1.43
C ALA A 64 -17.62 6.05 2.18
N ASN A 65 -18.90 5.71 1.98
CA ASN A 65 -19.52 4.57 2.65
C ASN A 65 -18.90 3.24 2.23
N ASP A 66 -18.68 3.07 0.94
CA ASP A 66 -18.01 1.89 0.42
C ASP A 66 -16.53 1.86 0.76
N ALA A 67 -15.85 3.01 0.79
CA ALA A 67 -14.47 3.13 1.24
C ALA A 67 -14.33 2.65 2.70
N ARG A 68 -15.16 3.17 3.61
CA ARG A 68 -15.18 2.78 5.03
C ARG A 68 -15.40 1.28 5.23
N ARG A 69 -16.31 0.69 4.47
CA ARG A 69 -16.55 -0.77 4.50
C ARG A 69 -15.35 -1.56 4.01
N ALA A 70 -14.72 -1.14 2.92
CA ALA A 70 -13.53 -1.80 2.38
C ALA A 70 -12.34 -1.73 3.37
N PHE A 71 -12.09 -0.56 3.96
CA PHE A 71 -11.03 -0.41 4.96
C PHE A 71 -11.24 -1.26 6.21
N ARG A 72 -12.48 -1.37 6.73
CA ARG A 72 -12.76 -2.26 7.87
C ARG A 72 -12.43 -3.72 7.56
N LYS A 73 -12.86 -4.23 6.39
CA LYS A 73 -12.51 -5.59 5.94
C LYS A 73 -11.01 -5.77 5.76
N ALA A 74 -10.31 -4.76 5.26
CA ALA A 74 -8.86 -4.78 5.11
C ALA A 74 -8.14 -4.83 6.47
N GLU A 75 -8.59 -4.04 7.46
CA GLU A 75 -8.04 -4.09 8.82
C GLU A 75 -8.21 -5.47 9.47
N GLU A 76 -9.41 -6.05 9.36
CA GLU A 76 -9.68 -7.40 9.87
C GLU A 76 -8.75 -8.43 9.21
N ALA A 77 -8.60 -8.36 7.88
CA ALA A 77 -7.72 -9.24 7.13
C ALA A 77 -6.25 -9.08 7.54
N TRP A 78 -5.76 -7.84 7.72
CA TRP A 78 -4.39 -7.60 8.19
C TRP A 78 -4.14 -8.13 9.60
N ARG A 79 -5.12 -8.04 10.51
CA ARG A 79 -5.00 -8.64 11.86
C ARG A 79 -4.90 -10.16 11.80
N LEU A 80 -5.63 -10.80 10.88
CA LEU A 80 -5.50 -12.23 10.64
C LEU A 80 -4.11 -12.58 10.11
N VAL A 81 -3.59 -11.81 9.15
CA VAL A 81 -2.22 -11.97 8.63
C VAL A 81 -1.17 -11.82 9.73
N ILE A 82 -1.29 -10.80 10.58
CA ILE A 82 -0.37 -10.58 11.72
C ILE A 82 -0.37 -11.79 12.67
N SER A 83 -1.55 -12.35 12.92
CA SER A 83 -1.71 -13.53 13.80
C SER A 83 -1.12 -14.79 13.16
N SER A 84 -1.26 -14.97 11.84
CA SER A 84 -0.74 -16.14 11.12
C SER A 84 0.78 -16.12 10.93
N ILE A 85 1.45 -14.97 11.08
CA ILE A 85 2.92 -14.88 10.95
C ILE A 85 3.64 -15.74 12.00
N ALA A 86 3.03 -15.98 13.16
CA ALA A 86 3.58 -16.87 14.18
C ALA A 86 3.78 -18.31 13.66
N THR A 87 2.97 -18.73 12.69
CA THR A 87 3.00 -20.07 12.08
C THR A 87 3.60 -20.10 10.68
N LEU A 88 4.11 -18.96 10.19
CA LEU A 88 4.70 -18.86 8.86
C LEU A 88 6.00 -19.70 8.79
N ASP A 89 6.13 -20.46 7.71
CA ASP A 89 7.36 -21.21 7.44
C ASP A 89 8.42 -20.24 6.89
N ILE A 90 9.59 -20.25 7.52
CA ILE A 90 10.68 -19.34 7.20
C ILE A 90 11.87 -20.16 6.69
N PRO A 91 12.06 -20.26 5.36
CA PRO A 91 13.14 -21.06 4.82
C PRO A 91 14.48 -20.44 5.19
N MET A 92 15.40 -21.24 5.73
CA MET A 92 16.74 -20.80 6.14
C MET A 92 17.75 -20.74 4.98
N THR A 93 17.31 -20.85 3.73
CA THR A 93 18.15 -20.87 2.53
C THR A 93 18.60 -19.46 2.09
N GLY A 94 19.70 -19.38 1.33
CA GLY A 94 20.23 -18.12 0.78
C GLY A 94 21.43 -17.51 1.52
N ALA A 95 22.09 -18.28 2.37
CA ALA A 95 23.17 -17.80 3.23
C ALA A 95 24.58 -18.02 2.65
N THR A 96 25.44 -17.00 2.69
CA THR A 96 26.90 -17.18 2.53
C THR A 96 27.44 -18.13 3.61
N SER A 97 28.64 -18.69 3.44
CA SER A 97 29.22 -19.68 4.38
C SER A 97 29.31 -19.22 5.85
N PHE A 98 29.27 -17.91 6.10
CA PHE A 98 29.11 -17.31 7.42
C PHE A 98 27.67 -17.39 7.94
N HIS A 99 26.68 -16.94 7.14
CA HIS A 99 25.27 -17.03 7.50
C HIS A 99 24.80 -18.48 7.64
N PHE A 100 25.41 -19.42 6.91
CA PHE A 100 25.12 -20.85 7.05
C PHE A 100 25.64 -21.38 8.39
N ARG A 101 26.88 -21.01 8.78
CA ARG A 101 27.43 -21.34 10.11
C ARG A 101 26.68 -20.69 11.27
N LEU A 102 26.10 -19.51 11.05
CA LEU A 102 25.24 -18.85 12.03
C LEU A 102 23.86 -19.54 12.09
N ALA A 103 23.28 -19.88 10.93
CA ALA A 103 22.01 -20.60 10.80
C ALA A 103 22.05 -21.98 11.46
N THR A 104 23.18 -22.68 11.41
CA THR A 104 23.33 -23.99 12.06
C THR A 104 23.55 -23.89 13.57
N LYS A 105 24.06 -22.76 14.09
CA LYS A 105 24.32 -22.58 15.53
C LYS A 105 23.15 -21.97 16.30
N VAL A 106 22.36 -21.09 15.67
CA VAL A 106 21.24 -20.38 16.33
C VAL A 106 19.99 -20.29 15.42
N PRO A 107 19.46 -21.41 14.91
CA PRO A 107 18.36 -21.41 13.93
C PRO A 107 17.10 -20.73 14.49
N HIS A 108 16.73 -21.01 15.74
CA HIS A 108 15.52 -20.45 16.35
C HIS A 108 15.58 -18.93 16.50
N ALA A 109 16.73 -18.37 16.89
CA ALA A 109 16.87 -16.92 17.04
C ALA A 109 16.72 -16.19 15.69
N LEU A 110 17.22 -16.79 14.60
CA LEU A 110 17.09 -16.23 13.25
C LEU A 110 15.66 -16.34 12.71
N ILE A 111 14.99 -17.47 12.96
CA ILE A 111 13.57 -17.65 12.61
C ILE A 111 12.72 -16.62 13.34
N GLU A 112 12.91 -16.46 14.66
CA GLU A 112 12.15 -15.48 15.45
C GLU A 112 12.43 -14.03 15.04
N ALA A 113 13.69 -13.70 14.70
CA ALA A 113 14.02 -12.39 14.17
C ALA A 113 13.30 -12.12 12.84
N ARG A 114 13.22 -13.11 11.94
CA ARG A 114 12.49 -12.98 10.67
C ARG A 114 10.97 -12.92 10.88
N ARG A 115 10.39 -13.70 11.79
CA ARG A 115 8.95 -13.59 12.16
C ARG A 115 8.62 -12.21 12.68
N ARG A 116 9.49 -11.65 13.54
CA ARG A 116 9.34 -10.28 14.05
C ARG A 116 9.37 -9.27 12.91
N ARG A 117 10.31 -9.41 11.97
CA ARG A 117 10.39 -8.56 10.78
C ARG A 117 9.12 -8.60 9.94
N TYR A 118 8.61 -9.78 9.63
CA TYR A 118 7.38 -9.93 8.85
C TYR A 118 6.14 -9.39 9.59
N ARG A 119 6.08 -9.58 10.91
CA ARG A 119 5.03 -8.99 11.74
C ARG A 119 5.03 -7.48 11.63
N GLN A 120 6.20 -6.84 11.78
CA GLN A 120 6.34 -5.39 11.62
C GLN A 120 5.89 -4.92 10.23
N LEU A 121 6.23 -5.66 9.16
CA LEU A 121 5.76 -5.33 7.81
C LEU A 121 4.22 -5.36 7.69
N ALA A 122 3.58 -6.39 8.24
CA ALA A 122 2.11 -6.46 8.25
C ALA A 122 1.48 -5.37 9.13
N GLU A 123 2.11 -5.01 10.25
CA GLU A 123 1.70 -3.89 11.12
C GLU A 123 1.81 -2.54 10.40
N ALA A 124 2.85 -2.35 9.57
CA ALA A 124 3.00 -1.16 8.73
C ALA A 124 1.85 -1.04 7.71
N ALA A 125 1.51 -2.14 7.01
CA ALA A 125 0.39 -2.15 6.08
C ALA A 125 -0.96 -1.90 6.78
N LEU A 126 -1.17 -2.49 7.98
CA LEU A 126 -2.33 -2.19 8.81
C LEU A 126 -2.39 -0.72 9.22
N GLY A 127 -1.24 -0.13 9.59
CA GLY A 127 -1.12 1.29 9.91
C GLY A 127 -1.52 2.19 8.75
N ILE A 128 -1.07 1.87 7.54
CA ILE A 128 -1.48 2.56 6.30
C ILE A 128 -2.99 2.44 6.08
N THR A 129 -3.56 1.23 6.20
CA THR A 129 -5.01 1.01 6.04
C THR A 129 -5.82 1.84 7.05
N ARG A 130 -5.41 1.87 8.32
CA ARG A 130 -6.07 2.67 9.37
C ARG A 130 -5.98 4.16 9.11
N PHE A 131 -4.82 4.64 8.68
CA PHE A 131 -4.63 6.03 8.33
C PHE A 131 -5.50 6.45 7.14
N ASN A 132 -5.56 5.65 6.08
CA ASN A 132 -6.47 5.92 4.97
C ASN A 132 -7.95 5.94 5.41
N ARG A 133 -8.35 5.08 6.36
CA ARG A 133 -9.70 5.11 6.93
C ARG A 133 -9.95 6.40 7.72
N LEU A 134 -8.97 6.89 8.49
CA LEU A 134 -9.08 8.16 9.20
C LEU A 134 -9.41 9.31 8.23
N LEU A 135 -8.81 9.34 7.03
CA LEU A 135 -9.14 10.34 6.01
C LEU A 135 -10.61 10.29 5.56
N VAL A 136 -11.24 9.10 5.57
CA VAL A 136 -12.67 8.95 5.26
C VAL A 136 -13.55 9.44 6.41
N ASP A 137 -13.11 9.24 7.65
CA ASP A 137 -13.89 9.51 8.84
C ASP A 137 -13.83 11.00 9.25
N ASP A 138 -12.65 11.63 9.14
CA ASP A 138 -12.43 13.04 9.47
C ASP A 138 -12.74 13.98 8.28
N GLY A 139 -12.49 13.50 7.05
CA GLY A 139 -12.80 14.20 5.80
C GLY A 139 -11.91 15.41 5.50
N ASP A 140 -11.28 16.03 6.52
CA ASP A 140 -10.37 17.17 6.36
C ASP A 140 -8.89 16.74 6.44
N PRO A 141 -8.16 16.70 5.30
CA PRO A 141 -6.73 16.42 5.31
C PRO A 141 -5.88 17.45 6.08
N ALA A 142 -6.41 18.64 6.35
CA ALA A 142 -5.71 19.70 7.07
C ALA A 142 -5.95 19.67 8.59
N SER A 143 -6.76 18.73 9.09
CA SER A 143 -7.04 18.66 10.52
C SER A 143 -5.79 18.30 11.33
N GLU A 144 -5.72 18.84 12.55
CA GLU A 144 -4.63 18.54 13.48
C GLU A 144 -4.56 17.04 13.81
N ILE A 145 -5.71 16.36 13.84
CA ILE A 145 -5.82 14.92 14.07
C ILE A 145 -5.15 14.15 12.95
N VAL A 146 -5.44 14.48 11.68
CA VAL A 146 -4.80 13.85 10.52
C VAL A 146 -3.30 14.15 10.49
N ALA A 147 -2.88 15.38 10.79
CA ALA A 147 -1.48 15.76 10.84
C ALA A 147 -0.69 15.05 11.95
N LEU A 148 -1.29 14.82 13.11
CA LEU A 148 -0.69 14.04 14.20
C LEU A 148 -0.52 12.57 13.79
N HIS A 149 -1.58 11.93 13.30
CA HIS A 149 -1.51 10.53 12.88
C HIS A 149 -0.59 10.30 11.69
N ALA A 150 -0.47 11.28 10.78
CA ALA A 150 0.49 11.22 9.68
C ALA A 150 1.94 11.22 10.20
N ARG A 151 2.26 12.03 11.21
CA ARG A 151 3.58 12.05 11.85
C ARG A 151 3.90 10.74 12.57
N ASP A 152 2.95 10.21 13.33
CA ASP A 152 3.11 8.95 14.05
C ASP A 152 3.28 7.77 13.08
N LEU A 153 2.44 7.70 12.04
CA LEU A 153 2.58 6.69 10.99
C LEU A 153 3.94 6.82 10.28
N MET A 154 4.37 8.04 9.94
CA MET A 154 5.66 8.28 9.29
C MET A 154 6.82 7.76 10.15
N ALA A 155 6.79 7.97 11.47
CA ALA A 155 7.82 7.45 12.39
C ALA A 155 7.86 5.91 12.38
N ILE A 156 6.70 5.26 12.43
CA ILE A 156 6.58 3.79 12.35
C ILE A 156 7.09 3.27 11.01
N LEU A 157 6.67 3.87 9.89
CA LEU A 157 7.09 3.44 8.56
C LEU A 157 8.57 3.68 8.31
N LYS A 158 9.15 4.74 8.88
CA LYS A 158 10.59 5.01 8.80
C LYS A 158 11.41 3.92 9.50
N ASP A 159 10.96 3.42 10.65
CA ASP A 159 11.62 2.34 11.37
C ASP A 159 11.49 1.00 10.62
N ILE A 160 10.31 0.72 10.06
CA ILE A 160 9.99 -0.58 9.46
C ILE A 160 10.42 -0.68 7.98
N LEU A 161 10.12 0.32 7.16
CA LEU A 161 10.39 0.32 5.71
C LEU A 161 11.67 1.07 5.34
N GLY A 162 12.21 1.83 6.28
CA GLY A 162 13.39 2.68 6.10
C GLY A 162 13.03 4.13 5.72
N PRO A 163 13.94 5.09 5.97
CA PRO A 163 13.69 6.52 5.77
C PRO A 163 13.47 6.93 4.31
N CYS A 164 13.93 6.11 3.37
CA CYS A 164 13.82 6.38 1.94
C CYS A 164 12.60 5.72 1.29
N SER A 165 11.71 5.07 2.06
CA SER A 165 10.55 4.39 1.50
C SER A 165 9.59 5.39 0.82
N PRO A 166 8.90 5.00 -0.27
CA PRO A 166 7.92 5.86 -0.92
C PRO A 166 6.82 6.35 0.04
N GLU A 167 6.40 5.51 0.98
CA GLU A 167 5.36 5.84 1.96
C GLU A 167 5.81 6.95 2.92
N VAL A 168 7.05 6.89 3.40
CA VAL A 168 7.63 7.93 4.24
C VAL A 168 7.70 9.26 3.47
N ARG A 169 8.10 9.22 2.20
CA ARG A 169 8.15 10.41 1.34
C ARG A 169 6.77 11.01 1.08
N LEU A 170 5.75 10.17 0.89
CA LEU A 170 4.36 10.61 0.70
C LEU A 170 3.81 11.31 1.95
N LEU A 171 4.19 10.88 3.16
CA LEU A 171 3.78 11.53 4.42
C LEU A 171 4.60 12.78 4.75
N ALA A 172 5.87 12.83 4.31
CA ALA A 172 6.76 13.97 4.55
C ALA A 172 6.55 15.14 3.57
N ALA A 173 5.69 14.99 2.56
CA ALA A 173 5.48 16.01 1.53
C ALA A 173 4.93 17.33 2.16
N PRO A 174 5.61 18.47 1.96
CA PRO A 174 5.21 19.74 2.55
C PRO A 174 3.88 20.25 1.98
N ALA A 175 3.10 20.95 2.81
CA ALA A 175 1.77 21.43 2.45
C ALA A 175 1.74 22.64 1.52
N GLU A 176 2.76 23.48 1.54
CA GLU A 176 2.63 24.87 1.08
C GLU A 176 3.10 25.13 -0.37
N GLN A 177 3.73 24.17 -1.05
CA GLN A 177 4.39 24.45 -2.35
C GLN A 177 4.29 23.35 -3.41
N ALA A 178 3.51 22.30 -3.17
CA ALA A 178 3.40 21.19 -4.11
C ALA A 178 2.28 21.43 -5.13
N THR A 179 2.63 21.52 -6.43
CA THR A 179 1.64 21.39 -7.51
C THR A 179 1.05 19.98 -7.50
N ASP A 180 -0.21 19.79 -7.94
CA ASP A 180 -0.84 18.47 -7.96
C ASP A 180 0.06 17.43 -8.68
N ALA A 181 0.67 17.80 -9.81
CA ALA A 181 1.62 16.95 -10.52
C ALA A 181 2.83 16.53 -9.67
N SER A 182 3.38 17.43 -8.85
CA SER A 182 4.50 17.12 -7.95
C SER A 182 4.09 16.21 -6.78
N VAL A 183 2.86 16.36 -6.27
CA VAL A 183 2.32 15.47 -5.24
C VAL A 183 2.17 14.05 -5.77
N PHE A 184 1.61 13.92 -6.98
CA PHE A 184 1.36 12.62 -7.60
C PHE A 184 2.63 11.93 -8.12
N SER A 185 3.66 12.67 -8.55
CA SER A 185 4.91 12.07 -9.05
C SER A 185 5.61 11.19 -8.01
N SER A 186 5.34 11.40 -6.71
CA SER A 186 5.84 10.59 -5.59
C SER A 186 5.40 9.12 -5.64
N TYR A 187 4.38 8.77 -6.44
CA TYR A 187 3.98 7.38 -6.67
C TYR A 187 4.84 6.65 -7.71
N ALA A 188 5.56 7.35 -8.61
CA ALA A 188 6.40 6.72 -9.61
C ALA A 188 7.57 5.90 -8.99
N PRO A 189 8.30 6.42 -7.98
CA PRO A 189 9.32 5.64 -7.27
C PRO A 189 8.79 4.34 -6.66
N LYS A 190 7.52 4.28 -6.24
CA LYS A 190 6.93 3.09 -5.62
C LYS A 190 6.81 1.91 -6.59
N ALA A 191 6.33 2.17 -7.80
CA ALA A 191 6.26 1.14 -8.84
C ALA A 191 7.66 0.67 -9.28
N ALA A 192 8.62 1.59 -9.40
CA ALA A 192 9.99 1.26 -9.76
C ALA A 192 10.71 0.44 -8.68
N ASP A 193 10.54 0.82 -7.41
CA ASP A 193 11.14 0.12 -6.26
C ASP A 193 10.58 -1.30 -6.12
N PHE A 194 9.27 -1.50 -6.32
CA PHE A 194 8.67 -2.84 -6.37
C PHE A 194 9.31 -3.70 -7.47
N ALA A 195 9.39 -3.20 -8.71
CA ALA A 195 9.94 -3.96 -9.83
C ALA A 195 11.43 -4.31 -9.68
N HIS A 196 12.18 -3.50 -8.92
CA HIS A 196 13.56 -3.77 -8.58
C HIS A 196 13.66 -4.85 -7.49
N ARG A 197 12.94 -4.69 -6.38
CA ARG A 197 13.01 -5.59 -5.22
C ARG A 197 12.40 -6.97 -5.49
N GLN A 198 11.27 -7.03 -6.20
CA GLN A 198 10.53 -8.28 -6.40
C GLN A 198 11.38 -9.35 -7.10
N ARG A 199 12.23 -8.97 -8.05
CA ARG A 199 13.13 -9.90 -8.75
C ARG A 199 14.12 -10.57 -7.79
N THR A 200 14.65 -9.81 -6.84
CA THR A 200 15.59 -10.33 -5.83
C THR A 200 14.87 -11.15 -4.75
N LEU A 201 13.70 -10.69 -4.30
CA LEU A 201 12.91 -11.33 -3.25
C LEU A 201 12.32 -12.68 -3.71
N SER A 202 11.73 -12.74 -4.92
CA SER A 202 11.19 -13.99 -5.47
C SER A 202 12.25 -15.09 -5.67
N ALA A 203 13.53 -14.72 -5.83
CA ALA A 203 14.62 -15.67 -5.97
C ALA A 203 15.18 -16.18 -4.63
N THR A 204 14.84 -15.52 -3.52
CA THR A 204 15.48 -15.73 -2.20
C THR A 204 14.52 -16.13 -1.09
N LEU A 205 13.22 -15.84 -1.23
CA LEU A 205 12.20 -16.08 -0.21
C LEU A 205 11.26 -17.23 -0.60
N SER A 206 10.58 -17.80 0.40
CA SER A 206 9.39 -18.64 0.14
C SER A 206 8.29 -17.81 -0.52
N GLU A 207 7.37 -18.49 -1.19
CA GLU A 207 6.22 -17.88 -1.85
C GLU A 207 5.38 -17.03 -0.89
N ASP A 208 5.10 -17.55 0.32
CA ASP A 208 4.32 -16.82 1.33
C ASP A 208 5.00 -15.53 1.79
N CYS A 209 6.33 -15.57 2.02
CA CYS A 209 7.12 -14.41 2.40
C CYS A 209 7.17 -13.38 1.26
N ALA A 210 7.36 -13.84 0.02
CA ALA A 210 7.36 -12.97 -1.16
C ALA A 210 6.00 -12.33 -1.38
N ALA A 211 4.90 -13.07 -1.17
CA ALA A 211 3.54 -12.55 -1.28
C ALA A 211 3.22 -11.51 -0.19
N LEU A 212 3.69 -11.72 1.04
CA LEU A 212 3.55 -10.74 2.12
C LEU A 212 4.31 -9.44 1.81
N GLU A 213 5.59 -9.54 1.43
CA GLU A 213 6.40 -8.38 1.05
C GLU A 213 5.76 -7.61 -0.12
N ALA A 214 5.26 -8.34 -1.12
CA ALA A 214 4.57 -7.74 -2.26
C ALA A 214 3.27 -7.03 -1.84
N ALA A 215 2.45 -7.67 -1.00
CA ALA A 215 1.22 -7.11 -0.48
C ALA A 215 1.46 -5.83 0.34
N VAL A 216 2.46 -5.83 1.22
CA VAL A 216 2.82 -4.67 2.03
C VAL A 216 3.31 -3.54 1.12
N THR A 217 4.22 -3.84 0.18
CA THR A 217 4.74 -2.83 -0.75
C THR A 217 3.64 -2.24 -1.62
N LEU A 218 2.70 -3.05 -2.11
CA LEU A 218 1.62 -2.59 -2.98
C LEU A 218 0.38 -2.08 -2.23
N THR A 219 0.43 -1.99 -0.89
CA THR A 219 -0.62 -1.31 -0.12
C THR A 219 -0.54 0.19 -0.40
N ALA A 220 -1.63 0.76 -0.91
CA ALA A 220 -1.74 2.16 -1.27
C ALA A 220 -1.87 3.03 -0.02
N LEU A 221 -1.12 4.13 0.03
CA LEU A 221 -1.19 5.16 1.05
C LEU A 221 -1.59 6.47 0.36
N LEU A 222 -2.70 7.07 0.77
CA LEU A 222 -3.04 8.43 0.39
C LEU A 222 -2.47 9.38 1.44
N GLY A 223 -1.34 10.03 1.14
CA GLY A 223 -0.83 11.09 2.02
C GLY A 223 -1.81 12.28 2.09
N PRO A 224 -1.79 13.10 3.16
CA PRO A 224 -2.68 14.25 3.30
C PRO A 224 -2.69 15.17 2.06
N GLN A 225 -1.51 15.45 1.51
CA GLN A 225 -1.38 16.29 0.31
C GLN A 225 -1.98 15.64 -0.94
N THR A 226 -1.82 14.32 -1.09
CA THR A 226 -2.46 13.59 -2.20
C THR A 226 -3.98 13.64 -2.05
N PHE A 227 -4.50 13.45 -0.85
CA PHE A 227 -5.94 13.49 -0.62
C PHE A 227 -6.52 14.89 -0.91
N SER A 228 -5.85 15.96 -0.47
CA SER A 228 -6.20 17.33 -0.84
C SER A 228 -6.20 17.55 -2.36
N ALA A 229 -5.18 17.05 -3.07
CA ALA A 229 -5.10 17.16 -4.53
C ALA A 229 -6.23 16.40 -5.23
N VAL A 230 -6.57 15.19 -4.77
CA VAL A 230 -7.72 14.42 -5.28
C VAL A 230 -9.02 15.20 -5.11
N ARG A 231 -9.26 15.80 -3.93
CA ARG A 231 -10.45 16.61 -3.68
C ARG A 231 -10.55 17.81 -4.62
N ARG A 232 -9.46 18.56 -4.82
CA ARG A 232 -9.41 19.68 -5.78
C ARG A 232 -9.72 19.25 -7.22
N LEU A 233 -9.18 18.11 -7.65
CA LEU A 233 -9.45 17.55 -8.99
C LEU A 233 -10.92 17.14 -9.15
N ARG A 234 -11.56 16.67 -8.08
CA ARG A 234 -13.00 16.34 -8.08
C ARG A 234 -13.88 17.59 -8.15
N GLU A 235 -13.59 18.59 -7.32
CA GLU A 235 -14.31 19.86 -7.29
C GLU A 235 -14.24 20.56 -8.65
N THR A 236 -13.05 20.61 -9.26
CA THR A 236 -12.88 21.19 -10.61
C THR A 236 -13.62 20.40 -11.70
N LYS A 237 -13.64 19.06 -11.64
CA LYS A 237 -14.41 18.23 -12.58
C LYS A 237 -15.92 18.45 -12.43
N LYS A 238 -16.41 18.56 -11.19
CA LYS A 238 -17.82 18.83 -10.89
C LYS A 238 -18.24 20.20 -11.42
N ALA A 239 -17.46 21.24 -11.14
CA ALA A 239 -17.70 22.58 -11.65
C ALA A 239 -17.74 22.62 -13.19
N ARG A 240 -16.85 21.92 -13.89
CA ARG A 240 -16.87 21.82 -15.36
C ARG A 240 -18.12 21.12 -15.90
N SER A 241 -18.56 20.06 -15.23
CA SER A 241 -19.78 19.33 -15.60
C SER A 241 -21.05 20.18 -15.42
N GLU A 242 -21.09 21.04 -14.40
CA GLU A 242 -22.23 21.93 -14.13
C GLU A 242 -22.30 23.11 -15.12
N ILE A 243 -21.15 23.52 -15.68
CA ILE A 243 -21.06 24.63 -16.67
C ILE A 243 -21.27 24.12 -18.12
N GLY A 244 -21.37 22.81 -18.34
CA GLY A 244 -21.63 22.24 -19.68
C GLY A 244 -20.48 22.36 -20.67
N MET A 245 -19.24 22.56 -20.21
CA MET A 245 -18.08 22.60 -21.10
C MET A 245 -17.58 21.18 -21.44
N PRO A 246 -17.47 20.82 -22.73
CA PRO A 246 -16.98 19.50 -23.13
C PRO A 246 -15.47 19.34 -22.89
N HIS A 247 -15.05 18.07 -22.77
CA HIS A 247 -13.68 17.61 -22.50
C HIS A 247 -12.66 18.01 -23.56
#